data_AF-A0A5D8YVZ5-F1
#
_entry.id   AF-A0A5D8YVZ5-F1
#
_cell.length_a   1.000
_cell.length_b   1.000
_cell.length_c   1.000
_cell.angle_alpha   90.00
_cell.angle_beta   90.00
_cell.angle_gamma   90.00
#
_symmetry.space_group_name_H-M   'P 1'
#
loop_
_entity.id
_entity.type
_entity.pdbx_description
1 polymer ?
#
loop_
_entity_poly.entity_id
_entity_poly.type
_entity_poly.pdbx_seq_one_letter_code
_entity_poly.pdbx_strand_id
1 'polypeptide(L)'
;MMIQILHNNRCSKSRCALQYLENEHIAHQVIPYLENPLNKEELRELINKLGITPEALVRKNEAVYKEHYQDKTFSDEEWISILTENPILIERPIVIKGNKAVIGRPLETVVELLKA
;
A
#
# COMPACT_ATOMS: atom_id res chain seq x y z
N MET A 1 -15.08 -3.67 -13.29
CA MET A 1 -13.86 -3.02 -12.75
C MET A 1 -13.32 -3.94 -11.67
N MET A 2 -12.05 -4.36 -11.77
CA MET A 2 -11.46 -5.32 -10.82
C MET A 2 -10.79 -4.57 -9.67
N ILE A 3 -11.09 -4.96 -8.43
CA ILE A 3 -10.41 -4.44 -7.23
C ILE A 3 -9.04 -5.08 -7.12
N GLN A 4 -8.02 -4.33 -6.73
CA GLN A 4 -6.70 -4.89 -6.42
C GLN A 4 -6.36 -4.64 -4.96
N ILE A 5 -5.66 -5.57 -4.34
CA ILE A 5 -5.17 -5.44 -2.96
C ILE A 5 -3.69 -5.80 -2.88
N LEU A 6 -2.86 -4.84 -2.46
CA LEU A 6 -1.49 -5.11 -2.05
C LEU A 6 -1.54 -5.68 -0.64
N HIS A 7 -1.35 -6.99 -0.55
CA HIS A 7 -1.60 -7.77 0.65
C HIS A 7 -0.32 -8.41 1.17
N ASN A 8 -0.20 -8.49 2.49
CA ASN A 8 0.78 -9.32 3.18
C ASN A 8 0.10 -10.20 4.23
N ASN A 9 0.17 -11.52 4.04
CA ASN A 9 -0.49 -12.50 4.91
C ASN A 9 0.01 -12.46 6.36
N ARG A 10 1.22 -11.96 6.63
CA ARG A 10 1.75 -11.83 8.00
C ARG A 10 1.15 -10.64 8.76
N CYS A 11 0.40 -9.76 8.11
CA CYS A 11 -0.17 -8.56 8.74
C CYS A 11 -1.67 -8.75 9.05
N SER A 12 -2.05 -8.68 10.33
CA SER A 12 -3.44 -8.86 10.76
C SER A 12 -4.41 -7.89 10.08
N LYS A 13 -4.05 -6.60 9.95
CA LYS A 13 -4.89 -5.60 9.25
C LYS A 13 -5.05 -5.91 7.76
N SER A 14 -4.00 -6.45 7.14
CA SER A 14 -4.04 -6.89 5.74
C SER A 14 -4.95 -8.10 5.53
N ARG A 15 -4.95 -9.04 6.48
CA ARG A 15 -5.89 -10.16 6.48
C ARG A 15 -7.33 -9.71 6.70
N CYS A 16 -7.58 -8.75 7.60
CA CYS A 16 -8.92 -8.19 7.79
C CYS A 16 -9.49 -7.54 6.52
N ALA A 17 -8.67 -6.77 5.78
CA ALA A 17 -9.12 -6.17 4.52
C ALA A 17 -9.40 -7.22 3.43
N LEU A 18 -8.56 -8.25 3.31
CA LEU A 18 -8.79 -9.35 2.38
C LEU A 18 -10.08 -10.12 2.73
N GLN A 19 -10.23 -10.48 4.00
CA GLN A 19 -11.43 -11.18 4.50
C GLN A 19 -12.71 -10.37 4.24
N TYR A 20 -12.65 -9.05 4.38
CA TYR A 20 -13.79 -8.18 4.06
C TYR A 20 -14.18 -8.31 2.58
N LEU A 21 -13.21 -8.22 1.66
CA LEU A 21 -13.48 -8.39 0.23
C LEU A 21 -14.08 -9.77 -0.09
N GLU A 22 -13.58 -10.84 0.55
CA GLU A 22 -14.09 -12.20 0.39
C GLU A 22 -15.52 -12.36 0.92
N ASN A 23 -15.80 -11.84 2.12
CA ASN A 23 -17.12 -11.93 2.77
C ASN A 23 -18.20 -11.17 1.99
N GLU A 24 -17.84 -10.03 1.40
CA GLU A 24 -18.74 -9.24 0.55
C GLU A 24 -18.82 -9.78 -0.89
N HIS A 25 -18.18 -10.91 -1.19
CA HIS A 25 -18.12 -11.52 -2.52
C HIS A 25 -17.60 -10.55 -3.61
N ILE A 26 -16.70 -9.63 -3.24
CA ILE A 26 -16.14 -8.65 -4.15
C ILE A 26 -15.01 -9.31 -4.94
N ALA A 27 -15.14 -9.36 -6.25
CA ALA A 27 -14.08 -9.85 -7.14
C ALA A 27 -12.83 -8.95 -7.04
N HIS A 28 -11.71 -9.55 -6.67
CA HIS A 28 -10.45 -8.84 -6.43
C HIS A 28 -9.24 -9.64 -6.88
N GLN A 29 -8.12 -8.94 -7.08
CA GLN A 29 -6.81 -9.50 -7.37
C GLN A 29 -5.85 -9.18 -6.23
N VAL A 30 -5.19 -10.21 -5.70
CA VAL A 30 -4.14 -10.06 -4.71
C VAL A 30 -2.81 -9.79 -5.42
N ILE A 31 -2.14 -8.70 -5.04
CA ILE A 31 -0.83 -8.32 -5.59
C ILE A 31 0.25 -8.62 -4.54
N PRO A 32 1.14 -9.60 -4.79
CA PRO A 32 2.22 -9.98 -3.88
C PRO A 32 3.41 -9.00 -4.02
N TYR A 33 3.20 -7.75 -3.64
CA TYR A 33 4.14 -6.65 -3.87
C TYR A 33 5.51 -6.79 -3.17
N LEU A 34 5.65 -7.73 -2.22
CA LEU A 34 6.95 -8.05 -1.62
C LEU A 34 7.78 -9.03 -2.47
N GLU A 35 7.11 -9.88 -3.25
CA GLU A 35 7.75 -10.84 -4.16
C GLU A 35 7.95 -10.21 -5.54
N ASN A 36 6.97 -9.42 -5.99
CA ASN A 36 7.00 -8.66 -7.23
C ASN A 36 6.85 -7.16 -6.92
N PRO A 37 7.96 -6.47 -6.60
CA PRO A 37 7.94 -5.06 -6.22
C PRO A 37 7.40 -4.18 -7.35
N LEU A 38 6.68 -3.13 -6.98
CA LEU A 38 6.25 -2.11 -7.92
C LEU A 38 7.46 -1.36 -8.47
N ASN A 39 7.50 -1.17 -9.78
CA ASN A 39 8.48 -0.29 -10.40
C ASN A 39 8.16 1.19 -10.08
N LYS A 40 9.07 2.10 -10.44
CA LYS A 40 8.91 3.53 -10.11
C LYS A 40 7.68 4.18 -10.77
N GLU A 41 7.29 3.75 -11.97
CA GLU A 41 6.11 4.27 -12.66
C GLU A 41 4.84 3.80 -11.97
N GLU A 42 4.74 2.49 -11.70
CA GLU A 42 3.61 1.89 -10.97
C GLU A 42 3.45 2.50 -9.57
N LEU A 43 4.57 2.75 -8.87
CA LEU A 43 4.56 3.37 -7.56
C LEU A 43 4.08 4.83 -7.61
N ARG A 44 4.51 5.61 -8.61
CA ARG A 44 3.99 6.98 -8.82
C ARG A 44 2.50 6.98 -9.12
N GLU A 45 2.04 6.07 -9.97
CA GLU A 45 0.61 5.90 -10.23
C GLU A 45 -0.17 5.55 -8.97
N LEU A 46 0.36 4.64 -8.15
CA LEU A 46 -0.26 4.27 -6.88
C LEU A 46 -0.36 5.46 -5.93
N ILE A 47 0.73 6.22 -5.77
CA ILE A 47 0.76 7.41 -4.91
C ILE A 47 -0.23 8.47 -5.40
N ASN A 48 -0.34 8.67 -6.72
CA ASN A 48 -1.34 9.56 -7.32
C ASN A 48 -2.77 9.10 -7.03
N LYS A 49 -3.06 7.79 -7.11
CA LYS A 49 -4.37 7.22 -6.76
C LYS A 49 -4.70 7.35 -5.27
N LEU A 50 -3.67 7.33 -4.41
CA LEU A 50 -3.79 7.54 -2.97
C LEU A 50 -3.98 9.02 -2.60
N GLY A 51 -3.47 9.94 -3.42
CA GLY A 51 -3.52 11.38 -3.15
C GLY A 51 -2.66 11.81 -1.97
N ILE A 52 -1.52 11.14 -1.76
CA ILE A 52 -0.58 11.40 -0.65
C ILE A 52 0.83 11.70 -1.17
N THR A 53 1.74 12.12 -0.29
CA THR A 53 3.17 12.19 -0.61
C THR A 53 3.82 10.79 -0.52
N PRO A 54 4.94 10.53 -1.22
CA PRO A 54 5.68 9.27 -1.09
C PRO A 54 6.09 8.95 0.35
N GLU A 55 6.48 9.95 1.13
CA GLU A 55 6.83 9.74 2.55
C GLU A 55 5.65 9.19 3.37
N ALA A 56 4.42 9.63 3.09
CA ALA A 56 3.23 9.17 3.81
C ALA A 56 2.92 7.68 3.54
N LEU A 57 3.47 7.11 2.46
CA LEU A 57 3.39 5.68 2.15
C LEU A 57 4.40 4.85 2.97
N VAL A 58 5.40 5.48 3.60
CA VAL A 58 6.49 4.81 4.30
C VAL A 58 6.03 4.27 5.65
N ARG A 59 6.25 2.97 5.83
CA ARG A 59 5.97 2.23 7.06
C ARG A 59 7.12 2.40 8.06
N LYS A 60 7.07 3.50 8.81
CA LYS A 60 8.11 3.93 9.77
C LYS A 60 8.41 2.96 10.93
N ASN A 61 7.60 1.90 11.09
CA ASN A 61 7.76 0.93 12.18
C ASN A 61 8.67 -0.27 11.81
N GLU A 62 9.02 -0.44 10.54
CA GLU A 62 9.90 -1.54 10.11
C GLU A 62 11.35 -1.29 10.56
N ALA A 63 12.08 -2.36 10.89
CA ALA A 63 13.47 -2.26 11.36
C ALA A 63 14.37 -1.55 10.34
N VAL A 64 14.21 -1.89 9.06
CA VAL A 64 14.91 -1.26 7.93
C VAL A 64 14.75 0.27 7.94
N TYR A 65 13.55 0.78 8.23
CA TYR A 65 13.32 2.23 8.36
C TYR A 65 14.16 2.80 9.50
N LYS A 66 14.07 2.18 10.68
CA LYS A 66 14.73 2.64 11.90
C LYS A 66 16.26 2.64 11.79
N GLU A 67 16.82 1.64 11.12
CA GLU A 67 18.26 1.44 10.99
C GLU A 67 18.89 2.36 9.94
N HIS A 68 18.20 2.60 8.82
CA HIS A 68 18.82 3.24 7.65
C HIS A 68 18.25 4.61 7.28
N TYR A 69 16.99 4.91 7.66
CA TYR A 69 16.23 6.05 7.13
C TYR A 69 15.67 6.98 8.21
N GLN A 70 15.60 6.53 9.46
CA GLN A 70 15.17 7.36 10.57
C GLN A 70 16.05 8.60 10.71
N ASP A 71 15.43 9.73 11.05
CA ASP A 71 16.08 11.02 11.28
C ASP A 71 16.82 11.61 10.05
N LYS A 72 16.56 11.06 8.85
CA LYS A 72 17.02 11.60 7.57
C LYS A 72 15.86 12.21 6.80
N THR A 73 16.17 13.17 5.94
CA THR A 73 15.22 13.79 5.02
C THR A 73 15.55 13.33 3.60
N PHE A 74 14.51 12.97 2.87
CA PHE A 74 14.60 12.53 1.47
C PHE A 74 13.54 13.30 0.67
N SER A 75 13.88 13.60 -0.58
CA SER A 75 12.94 14.09 -1.58
C SER A 75 11.95 13.01 -2.00
N ASP A 76 10.87 13.41 -2.65
CA ASP A 76 9.84 12.50 -3.17
C ASP A 76 10.43 11.44 -4.14
N GLU A 77 11.37 11.84 -4.99
CA GLU A 77 12.04 10.95 -5.94
C GLU A 77 13.00 9.96 -5.27
N GLU A 78 13.66 10.39 -4.19
CA GLU A 78 14.46 9.49 -3.36
C GLU A 78 13.57 8.49 -2.63
N TRP A 79 12.43 8.93 -2.06
CA TRP A 79 11.47 8.03 -1.43
C TRP A 79 10.91 6.99 -2.40
N ILE A 80 10.55 7.38 -3.62
CA ILE A 80 10.11 6.45 -4.67
C ILE A 80 11.19 5.39 -4.93
N SER A 81 12.45 5.81 -5.05
CA SER A 81 13.57 4.89 -5.26
C SER A 81 13.75 3.94 -4.07
N ILE A 82 13.75 4.46 -2.85
CA ILE A 82 13.86 3.70 -1.61
C ILE A 82 12.74 2.67 -1.48
N LEU A 83 11.50 3.04 -1.78
CA LEU A 83 10.32 2.17 -1.67
C LEU A 83 10.31 1.06 -2.73
N THR A 84 10.76 1.35 -3.95
CA THR A 84 10.94 0.32 -5.00
C THR A 84 12.04 -0.69 -4.62
N GLU A 85 13.14 -0.22 -4.02
CA GLU A 85 14.23 -1.09 -3.54
C GLU A 85 13.86 -1.85 -2.26
N ASN A 86 13.00 -1.28 -1.42
CA ASN A 86 12.61 -1.83 -0.12
C ASN A 86 11.09 -1.90 -0.01
N PRO A 87 10.42 -2.78 -0.76
CA PRO A 87 8.95 -2.86 -0.77
C PRO A 87 8.36 -3.13 0.62
N ILE A 88 9.12 -3.72 1.55
CA ILE A 88 8.70 -3.91 2.95
C ILE A 88 8.32 -2.60 3.65
N LEU A 89 8.89 -1.48 3.20
CA LEU A 89 8.61 -0.13 3.69
C LEU A 89 7.30 0.44 3.16
N ILE A 90 6.62 -0.19 2.21
CA ILE A 90 5.30 0.27 1.73
C ILE A 90 4.24 -0.09 2.78
N GLU A 91 3.40 0.89 3.15
CA GLU A 91 2.26 0.67 4.04
C GLU A 91 1.28 -0.37 3.49
N ARG A 92 0.59 -1.07 4.39
CA ARG A 92 -0.28 -2.21 4.01
C ARG A 92 -1.44 -2.42 4.99
N PRO A 93 -2.61 -2.90 4.54
CA PRO A 93 -2.96 -3.18 3.14
C PRO A 93 -3.21 -1.91 2.34
N ILE A 94 -3.08 -1.99 1.02
CA ILE A 94 -3.53 -0.95 0.10
C ILE A 94 -4.56 -1.56 -0.84
N VAL A 95 -5.71 -0.90 -0.94
CA VAL A 95 -6.81 -1.33 -1.83
C VAL A 95 -6.96 -0.31 -2.94
N ILE A 96 -7.03 -0.79 -4.19
CA ILE A 96 -7.14 0.02 -5.40
C ILE A 96 -8.47 -0.30 -6.07
N LYS A 97 -9.23 0.76 -6.39
CA LYS A 97 -10.49 0.71 -7.14
C LYS A 97 -10.44 1.73 -8.27
N GLY A 98 -10.09 1.27 -9.46
CA GLY A 98 -9.95 2.12 -10.65
C GLY A 98 -8.89 3.20 -10.46
N ASN A 99 -9.31 4.46 -10.37
CA ASN A 99 -8.43 5.63 -10.22
C ASN A 99 -8.26 6.10 -8.77
N LYS A 100 -8.80 5.37 -7.80
CA LYS A 100 -8.65 5.68 -6.38
C LYS A 100 -8.01 4.52 -5.64
N ALA A 101 -7.25 4.83 -4.59
CA ALA A 101 -6.69 3.86 -3.67
C ALA A 101 -6.76 4.37 -2.25
N VAL A 102 -6.71 3.47 -1.27
CA VAL A 102 -6.65 3.81 0.16
C VAL A 102 -5.71 2.87 0.91
N ILE A 103 -5.07 3.40 1.96
CA ILE A 103 -4.38 2.59 2.97
C ILE A 103 -5.44 2.08 3.95
N GLY A 104 -5.61 0.75 4.05
CA GLY A 104 -6.65 0.10 4.86
C GLY A 104 -6.33 0.06 6.35
N ARG A 105 -5.97 1.21 6.92
CA ARG A 105 -5.62 1.41 8.32
C ARG A 105 -6.25 2.73 8.80
N PRO A 106 -7.52 2.73 9.22
CA PRO A 106 -8.29 1.56 9.67
C PRO A 106 -9.11 0.92 8.52
N LEU A 107 -9.86 -0.17 8.78
CA LEU A 107 -10.57 -0.92 7.72
C LEU A 107 -11.67 -0.10 7.06
N GLU A 108 -12.23 0.85 7.79
CA GLU A 108 -13.32 1.74 7.39
C GLU A 108 -12.96 2.52 6.11
N THR A 109 -11.69 2.88 5.90
CA THR A 109 -11.25 3.54 4.66
C THR A 109 -11.45 2.66 3.42
N VAL A 110 -11.26 1.34 3.57
CA VAL A 110 -11.52 0.36 2.51
C VAL A 110 -13.01 0.27 2.24
N VAL A 111 -13.84 0.22 3.29
CA VAL A 111 -15.29 0.16 3.17
C VAL A 111 -15.83 1.41 2.46
N GLU A 112 -15.35 2.59 2.84
CA GLU A 112 -15.72 3.86 2.20
C GLU A 112 -15.33 3.89 0.71
N LEU A 113 -14.11 3.47 0.37
CA LEU A 113 -13.66 3.37 -1.03
C LEU A 113 -14.57 2.45 -1.85
N LEU A 114 -15.00 1.31 -1.28
CA LEU A 114 -15.80 0.31 -1.99
C LEU A 114 -17.25 0.74 -2.18
N LYS A 115 -17.80 1.57 -1.27
CA LYS A 115 -19.15 2.13 -1.38
C LYS A 115 -19.25 3.35 -2.30
N ALA A 116 -18.16 4.10 -2.50
CA ALA A 116 -18.10 5.28 -3.37
C ALA A 116 -18.16 4.94 -4.86
#